data_AF-A0A534AT01-F1
#
_entry.id   AF-A0A534AT01-F1
#
_cell.length_a   1.000
_cell.length_b   1.000
_cell.length_c   1.000
_cell.angle_alpha   90.00
_cell.angle_beta   90.00
_cell.angle_gamma   90.00
#
_symmetry.space_group_name_H-M   'P 1'
#
loop_
_entity.id
_entity.type
_entity.pdbx_description
1 polymer ?
#
loop_
_entity_poly.entity_id
_entity_poly.type
_entity_poly.pdbx_seq_one_letter_code
_entity_poly.pdbx_strand_id
1 'polypeptide(L)'
;MRRTLSTAVACALALAGVSCATNPETGTHHVVFTTVKGEQERARHIHEEIVRFYGLYQDQALQDYVQMIGTRVARNTPIADWDFKFYVLDDDDINAFTVGGGYVYIHRGLMAYLNSEAQLAAVLGHEIGHDVARHPARSEAQGVLLGTGALATAILTGNPAIA
;
A
#
# COMPACT_ATOMS: atom_id res chain seq x y z
N MET A 1 -36.58 -1.07 -22.99
CA MET A 1 -35.37 -1.81 -22.55
C MET A 1 -34.22 -0.91 -22.10
N ARG A 2 -33.81 0.14 -22.84
CA ARG A 2 -32.73 1.06 -22.37
C ARG A 2 -33.08 1.78 -21.05
N ARG A 3 -34.29 2.32 -20.92
CA ARG A 3 -34.76 3.00 -19.70
C ARG A 3 -34.85 2.10 -18.46
N THR A 4 -35.15 0.81 -18.65
CA THR A 4 -35.27 -0.17 -17.56
C THR A 4 -33.91 -0.69 -17.09
N LEU A 5 -32.91 -0.73 -17.97
CA LEU A 5 -31.51 -0.99 -17.58
C LEU A 5 -30.93 0.19 -16.78
N SER A 6 -31.21 1.42 -17.20
CA SER A 6 -30.69 2.63 -16.52
C SER A 6 -31.18 2.77 -15.07
N THR A 7 -32.45 2.44 -14.78
CA THR A 7 -32.97 2.46 -13.41
C THR A 7 -32.44 1.31 -12.55
N ALA A 8 -32.21 0.13 -13.13
CA ALA A 8 -31.64 -1.00 -12.40
C ALA A 8 -30.17 -0.74 -11.97
N VAL A 9 -29.38 -0.11 -12.84
CA VAL A 9 -27.98 0.27 -12.53
C VAL A 9 -27.91 1.37 -11.47
N ALA A 10 -28.81 2.36 -11.54
CA ALA A 10 -28.90 3.41 -10.52
C ALA A 10 -29.26 2.86 -9.13
N CYS A 11 -30.15 1.86 -9.06
CA CYS A 11 -30.45 1.18 -7.80
C CYS A 11 -29.29 0.32 -7.29
N ALA A 12 -28.55 -0.37 -8.18
CA ALA A 12 -27.40 -1.19 -7.78
C ALA A 12 -26.24 -0.35 -7.20
N LEU A 13 -25.99 0.85 -7.74
CA LEU A 13 -25.01 1.79 -7.20
C LEU A 13 -25.42 2.39 -5.84
N ALA A 14 -26.72 2.54 -5.57
CA ALA A 14 -27.23 3.02 -4.30
C ALA A 14 -27.16 1.98 -3.16
N LEU A 15 -27.00 0.68 -3.49
CA LEU A 15 -26.91 -0.44 -2.55
C LEU A 15 -25.46 -0.82 -2.18
N ALA A 16 -24.46 -0.24 -2.84
CA ALA A 16 -23.07 -0.38 -2.44
C ALA A 16 -22.82 0.55 -1.24
N GLY A 17 -23.00 0.01 -0.02
CA GLY A 17 -22.80 0.72 1.23
C GLY A 17 -21.45 1.44 1.26
N VAL A 18 -21.48 2.76 1.16
CA VAL A 18 -20.33 3.63 1.38
C VAL A 18 -20.00 3.56 2.87
N SER A 19 -19.05 2.69 3.23
CA SER A 19 -18.48 2.71 4.57
C SER A 19 -17.46 3.86 4.61
N CYS A 20 -17.85 4.98 5.21
CA CYS A 20 -16.90 6.03 5.58
C CYS A 20 -16.08 5.53 6.77
N ALA A 21 -14.90 4.95 6.51
CA ALA A 21 -13.93 4.68 7.55
C ALA A 21 -13.20 5.99 7.89
N THR A 22 -13.29 6.43 9.15
CA THR A 22 -12.49 7.56 9.65
C THR A 22 -11.14 7.01 10.12
N ASN A 23 -10.02 7.61 9.72
CA ASN A 23 -8.73 7.23 10.28
C ASN A 23 -8.63 7.74 11.73
N PRO A 24 -8.57 6.88 12.76
CA PRO A 24 -8.48 7.33 14.15
C PRO A 24 -7.19 8.12 14.43
N GLU A 25 -6.13 7.91 13.63
CA GLU A 25 -4.82 8.55 13.86
C GLU A 25 -4.70 9.96 13.27
N THR A 26 -5.40 10.26 12.16
CA THR A 26 -5.32 11.58 11.49
C THR A 26 -6.63 12.37 11.53
N GLY A 27 -7.74 11.76 11.93
CA GLY A 27 -9.08 12.38 11.91
C GLY A 27 -9.63 12.66 10.52
N THR A 28 -8.92 12.26 9.45
CA THR A 28 -9.36 12.47 8.07
C THR A 28 -10.25 11.31 7.59
N HIS A 29 -11.30 11.67 6.84
CA HIS A 29 -12.20 10.69 6.21
C HIS A 29 -11.60 10.23 4.88
N HIS A 30 -11.15 8.99 4.83
CA HIS A 30 -10.70 8.36 3.60
C HIS A 30 -11.44 7.06 3.40
N VAL A 31 -11.94 6.85 2.19
CA VAL A 31 -12.57 5.58 1.85
C VAL A 31 -11.47 4.54 1.74
N VAL A 32 -11.51 3.53 2.62
CA VAL A 32 -10.66 2.34 2.57
C VAL A 32 -11.60 1.15 2.61
N PHE A 33 -11.55 0.32 1.57
CA PHE A 33 -12.45 -0.83 1.45
C PHE A 33 -11.89 -2.12 2.05
N THR A 34 -10.58 -2.16 2.34
CA THR A 34 -9.89 -3.33 2.86
C THR A 34 -9.71 -3.28 4.37
N THR A 35 -9.64 -4.46 4.99
CA THR A 35 -9.29 -4.61 6.41
C THR A 35 -7.77 -4.70 6.55
N VAL A 36 -7.24 -4.41 7.74
CA VAL A 36 -5.79 -4.58 8.01
C VAL A 36 -5.33 -6.01 7.71
N LYS A 37 -6.14 -7.01 8.09
CA LYS A 37 -5.84 -8.41 7.78
C LYS A 37 -5.80 -8.68 6.28
N GLY A 38 -6.76 -8.12 5.53
CA GLY A 38 -6.77 -8.22 4.07
C GLY A 38 -5.55 -7.55 3.42
N GLU A 39 -5.10 -6.41 3.94
CA GLU A 39 -3.86 -5.76 3.50
C GLU A 39 -2.64 -6.66 3.72
N GLN A 40 -2.51 -7.28 4.89
CA GLN A 40 -1.39 -8.15 5.23
C GLN A 40 -1.36 -9.42 4.35
N GLU A 41 -2.53 -9.99 4.07
CA GLU A 41 -2.66 -11.12 3.14
C GLU A 41 -2.27 -10.72 1.71
N ARG A 42 -2.75 -9.57 1.22
CA ARG A 42 -2.37 -9.03 -0.09
C ARG A 42 -0.87 -8.74 -0.17
N ALA A 43 -0.30 -8.12 0.86
CA ALA A 43 1.12 -7.78 0.91
C ALA A 43 2.01 -9.02 0.82
N ARG A 44 1.60 -10.14 1.44
CA ARG A 44 2.29 -11.43 1.29
C ARG A 44 2.32 -11.91 -0.15
N HIS A 45 1.24 -11.77 -0.90
CA HIS A 45 1.22 -12.15 -2.32
C HIS A 45 2.08 -11.23 -3.17
N ILE A 46 2.01 -9.92 -2.96
CA ILE A 46 2.81 -8.93 -3.70
C ILE A 46 4.30 -9.10 -3.42
N HIS A 47 4.67 -9.52 -2.21
CA HIS A 47 6.06 -9.83 -1.87
C HIS A 47 6.69 -10.83 -2.84
N GLU A 48 5.96 -11.89 -3.23
CA GLU A 48 6.46 -12.89 -4.18
C GLU A 48 6.74 -12.26 -5.56
N GLU A 49 5.92 -11.30 -5.99
CA GLU A 49 6.10 -10.58 -7.25
C GLU A 49 7.27 -9.60 -7.18
N ILE A 50 7.40 -8.86 -6.07
CA ILE A 50 8.52 -7.93 -5.84
C ILE A 50 9.85 -8.68 -5.84
N VAL A 51 9.94 -9.79 -5.09
CA VAL A 51 11.16 -10.60 -5.04
C VAL A 51 11.48 -11.22 -6.39
N ARG A 52 10.46 -11.62 -7.17
CA ARG A 52 10.68 -12.10 -8.54
C ARG A 52 11.20 -11.00 -9.46
N PHE A 53 10.71 -9.77 -9.32
CA PHE A 53 11.06 -8.66 -10.21
C PHE A 53 12.42 -8.05 -9.88
N TYR A 54 12.62 -7.65 -8.63
CA TYR A 54 13.84 -6.95 -8.19
C TYR A 54 14.94 -7.89 -7.68
N GLY A 55 14.57 -9.08 -7.18
CA GLY A 55 15.49 -9.91 -6.42
C GLY A 55 15.76 -9.36 -5.01
N LEU A 56 16.21 -10.25 -4.13
CA LEU A 56 16.76 -9.86 -2.82
C LEU A 56 18.27 -9.68 -2.95
N TYR A 57 18.79 -8.62 -2.33
CA TYR A 57 20.22 -8.43 -2.23
C TYR A 57 20.85 -9.56 -1.39
N GLN A 58 21.86 -10.22 -1.96
CA GLN A 58 22.45 -11.46 -1.45
C GLN A 58 23.46 -11.22 -0.32
N ASP A 59 23.01 -10.57 0.75
CA ASP A 59 23.79 -10.33 1.97
C ASP A 59 22.89 -10.51 3.20
N GLN A 60 22.95 -11.69 3.81
CA GLN A 60 22.08 -12.00 4.95
C GLN A 60 22.38 -11.10 6.17
N ALA A 61 23.64 -10.71 6.39
CA ALA A 61 23.99 -9.84 7.51
C ALA A 61 23.35 -8.46 7.34
N LEU A 62 23.31 -7.96 6.10
CA LEU A 62 22.64 -6.71 5.79
C LEU A 62 21.12 -6.81 5.93
N GLN A 63 20.51 -7.90 5.44
CA GLN A 63 19.07 -8.15 5.61
C GLN A 63 18.69 -8.15 7.10
N ASP A 64 19.44 -8.89 7.92
CA ASP A 64 19.21 -8.99 9.36
C ASP A 64 19.39 -7.63 10.06
N TYR A 65 20.39 -6.86 9.63
CA TYR A 65 20.64 -5.52 10.18
C TYR A 65 19.50 -4.55 9.86
N VAL A 66 19.04 -4.49 8.61
CA VAL A 66 17.91 -3.64 8.20
C VAL A 66 16.63 -4.07 8.92
N GLN A 67 16.38 -5.37 9.02
CA GLN A 67 15.27 -5.91 9.80
C GLN A 67 15.35 -5.48 11.28
N MET A 68 16.51 -5.58 11.91
CA MET A 68 16.72 -5.18 13.30
C MET A 68 16.41 -3.69 13.50
N ILE A 69 16.93 -2.80 12.64
CA ILE A 69 16.70 -1.36 12.75
C ILE A 69 15.23 -1.04 12.50
N GLY A 70 14.64 -1.57 11.42
CA GLY A 70 13.23 -1.37 11.09
C GLY A 70 12.31 -1.81 12.23
N THR A 71 12.53 -3.00 12.80
CA THR A 71 11.76 -3.49 13.96
C THR A 71 11.91 -2.58 15.18
N ARG A 72 13.12 -2.05 15.47
CA ARG A 72 13.30 -1.10 16.56
C ARG A 72 12.49 0.18 16.35
N VAL A 73 12.46 0.70 15.13
CA VAL A 73 11.66 1.89 14.79
C VAL A 73 10.16 1.57 14.91
N ALA A 74 9.69 0.47 14.31
CA ALA A 74 8.28 0.07 14.30
C ALA A 74 7.67 -0.09 15.70
N ARG A 75 8.45 -0.58 16.67
CA ARG A 75 8.02 -0.73 18.08
C ARG A 75 7.61 0.58 18.76
N ASN A 76 7.96 1.73 18.21
CA ASN A 76 7.62 3.04 18.74
C ASN A 76 6.39 3.66 18.04
N THR A 77 5.59 2.85 17.35
CA THR A 77 4.39 3.30 16.61
C THR A 77 3.11 2.68 17.17
N PRO A 78 1.92 3.21 16.82
CA PRO A 78 0.64 2.62 17.23
C PRO A 78 0.39 1.19 16.73
N ILE A 79 1.13 0.74 15.71
CA ILE A 79 1.04 -0.59 15.10
C ILE A 79 2.24 -1.48 15.47
N ALA A 80 2.79 -1.28 16.68
CA ALA A 80 3.95 -2.02 17.18
C ALA A 80 3.75 -3.54 17.28
N ASP A 81 2.50 -4.02 17.24
CA ASP A 81 2.11 -5.43 17.28
C ASP A 81 2.11 -6.11 15.90
N TRP A 82 2.31 -5.35 14.81
CA TRP A 82 2.39 -5.91 13.46
C TRP A 82 3.69 -6.69 13.24
N ASP A 83 3.61 -7.77 12.45
CA ASP A 83 4.78 -8.54 11.97
C ASP A 83 5.44 -7.80 10.79
N PHE A 84 6.26 -6.80 11.10
CA PHE A 84 7.00 -6.04 10.09
C PHE A 84 8.16 -6.84 9.48
N LYS A 85 8.23 -6.80 8.15
CA LYS A 85 9.26 -7.43 7.33
C LYS A 85 9.96 -6.36 6.51
N PHE A 86 11.27 -6.27 6.66
CA PHE A 86 12.10 -5.33 5.92
C PHE A 86 13.01 -6.10 4.97
N TYR A 87 13.09 -5.66 3.72
CA TYR A 87 13.89 -6.32 2.70
C TYR A 87 14.77 -5.32 1.95
N VAL A 88 16.03 -5.71 1.74
CA VAL A 88 16.93 -5.03 0.81
C VAL A 88 16.78 -5.68 -0.58
N LEU A 89 16.40 -4.89 -1.56
CA LEU A 89 16.23 -5.30 -2.95
C LEU A 89 17.52 -5.10 -3.76
N ASP A 90 17.80 -6.00 -4.70
CA ASP A 90 18.98 -5.94 -5.56
C ASP A 90 18.78 -5.00 -6.77
N ASP A 91 18.56 -3.73 -6.47
CA ASP A 91 18.31 -2.68 -7.47
C ASP A 91 19.16 -1.44 -7.14
N ASP A 92 19.77 -0.80 -8.15
CA ASP A 92 20.62 0.37 -8.00
C ASP A 92 19.87 1.71 -7.98
N ASP A 93 18.55 1.70 -8.10
CA ASP A 93 17.73 2.89 -7.93
C ASP A 93 17.78 3.43 -6.49
N ILE A 94 17.65 4.75 -6.37
CA ILE A 94 17.61 5.47 -5.10
C ILE A 94 16.15 5.53 -4.63
N ASN A 95 15.67 4.44 -4.03
CA ASN A 95 14.27 4.36 -3.61
C ASN A 95 14.07 3.43 -2.38
N ALA A 96 12.97 3.66 -1.67
CA ALA A 96 12.42 2.82 -0.61
C ALA A 96 10.88 2.96 -0.65
N PHE A 97 10.15 1.91 -0.30
CA PHE A 97 8.70 1.92 -0.37
C PHE A 97 8.05 0.85 0.53
N THR A 98 6.76 1.01 0.79
CA THR A 98 5.89 -0.02 1.38
C THR A 98 4.71 -0.34 0.46
N VAL A 99 4.25 -1.59 0.48
CA VAL A 99 3.00 -2.02 -0.19
C VAL A 99 1.81 -2.08 0.78
N GLY A 100 2.02 -1.70 2.04
CA GLY A 100 1.08 -1.88 3.14
C GLY A 100 1.31 -3.21 3.86
N GLY A 101 0.61 -3.38 4.98
CA GLY A 101 0.60 -4.66 5.70
C GLY A 101 1.93 -5.06 6.35
N GLY A 102 2.83 -4.10 6.63
CA GLY A 102 4.09 -4.34 7.32
C GLY A 102 5.24 -4.78 6.42
N TYR A 103 5.11 -4.70 5.09
CA TYR A 103 6.18 -5.05 4.16
C TYR A 103 6.87 -3.78 3.62
N VAL A 104 8.10 -3.56 4.06
CA VAL A 104 8.91 -2.39 3.70
C VAL A 104 10.13 -2.84 2.91
N TYR A 105 10.44 -2.11 1.85
CA TYR A 105 11.53 -2.41 0.92
C TYR A 105 12.47 -1.22 0.81
N ILE A 106 13.76 -1.50 0.72
CA ILE A 106 14.79 -0.50 0.42
C ILE A 106 15.69 -1.04 -0.69
N HIS A 107 15.99 -0.22 -1.70
CA HIS A 107 16.90 -0.61 -2.77
C HIS A 107 18.35 -0.44 -2.33
N ARG A 108 19.25 -1.33 -2.76
CA ARG A 108 20.69 -1.21 -2.45
C ARG A 108 21.29 0.10 -2.98
N GLY A 109 20.72 0.66 -4.06
CA GLY A 109 21.08 1.97 -4.58
C GLY A 109 20.97 3.08 -3.54
N LEU A 110 19.83 3.17 -2.84
CA LEU A 110 19.65 4.14 -1.76
C LEU A 110 20.63 3.90 -0.60
N MET A 111 20.91 2.63 -0.26
CA MET A 111 21.81 2.30 0.85
C MET A 111 23.22 2.87 0.67
N ALA A 112 23.71 2.97 -0.57
CA ALA A 112 25.01 3.55 -0.88
C ALA A 112 25.12 5.06 -0.53
N TYR A 113 24.00 5.75 -0.34
CA TYR A 113 23.95 7.17 0.02
C TYR A 113 23.71 7.42 1.51
N LEU A 114 23.42 6.37 2.30
CA LEU A 114 23.18 6.48 3.73
C LEU A 114 24.51 6.50 4.48
N ASN A 115 24.76 7.60 5.18
CA ASN A 115 26.03 7.85 5.88
C ASN A 115 25.97 7.48 7.38
N SER A 116 24.81 7.05 7.88
CA SER A 116 24.63 6.64 9.26
C SER A 116 23.39 5.77 9.47
N GLU A 117 23.40 4.97 10.55
CA GLU A 117 22.23 4.21 11.02
C GLU A 117 21.01 5.11 11.24
N ALA A 118 21.21 6.35 11.69
CA ALA A 118 20.14 7.32 11.90
C ALA A 118 19.43 7.71 10.58
N GLN A 119 20.16 7.81 9.48
CA GLN A 119 19.57 8.08 8.17
C GLN A 119 18.79 6.86 7.65
N LEU A 120 19.31 5.65 7.84
CA LEU A 120 18.57 4.42 7.56
C LEU A 120 17.27 4.36 8.36
N ALA A 121 17.35 4.60 9.68
CA ALA A 121 16.19 4.62 10.56
C ALA A 121 15.16 5.69 10.15
N ALA A 122 15.61 6.85 9.66
CA ALA A 122 14.73 7.90 9.16
C ALA A 122 13.97 7.47 7.90
N VAL A 123 14.65 6.83 6.94
CA VAL A 123 14.01 6.27 5.73
C VAL A 123 13.00 5.19 6.11
N LEU A 124 13.40 4.20 6.92
CA LEU A 124 12.48 3.14 7.35
C LEU A 124 11.31 3.69 8.16
N GLY A 125 11.55 4.70 9.01
CA GLY A 125 10.51 5.39 9.77
C GLY A 125 9.51 6.14 8.89
N HIS A 126 9.97 6.72 7.76
CA HIS A 126 9.09 7.32 6.76
C HIS A 126 8.14 6.28 6.16
N GLU A 127 8.67 5.13 5.74
CA GLU A 127 7.88 4.04 5.17
C GLU A 127 6.93 3.40 6.18
N ILE A 128 7.36 3.21 7.43
CA ILE A 128 6.46 2.77 8.52
C ILE A 128 5.33 3.79 8.72
N GLY A 129 5.61 5.08 8.59
CA GLY A 129 4.60 6.14 8.65
C GLY A 129 3.51 5.98 7.58
N HIS A 130 3.85 5.50 6.38
CA HIS A 130 2.87 5.17 5.35
C HIS A 130 1.97 4.01 5.73
N ASP A 131 2.50 3.00 6.42
CA ASP A 131 1.73 1.87 6.97
C ASP A 131 0.81 2.31 8.11
N VAL A 132 1.32 3.10 9.07
CA VAL A 132 0.51 3.70 10.15
C VAL A 132 -0.67 4.48 9.57
N ALA A 133 -0.42 5.27 8.53
CA ALA A 133 -1.46 6.05 7.87
C ALA A 133 -2.31 5.25 6.88
N ARG A 134 -2.01 3.96 6.65
CA ARG A 134 -2.64 3.10 5.63
C ARG A 134 -2.71 3.78 4.25
N HIS A 135 -1.66 4.51 3.86
CA HIS A 135 -1.58 5.20 2.56
C HIS A 135 -1.70 4.25 1.36
N PRO A 136 -1.06 3.05 1.35
CA PRO A 136 -1.22 2.10 0.25
C PRO A 136 -2.68 1.68 0.04
N ALA A 137 -3.40 1.40 1.13
CA ALA A 137 -4.79 0.99 1.08
C ALA A 137 -5.74 2.11 0.59
N ARG A 138 -5.43 3.36 0.94
CA ARG A 138 -6.16 4.53 0.41
C ARG A 138 -5.93 4.69 -1.09
N SER A 139 -4.68 4.54 -1.54
CA SER A 139 -4.32 4.64 -2.95
C SER A 139 -5.01 3.55 -3.78
N GLU A 140 -5.05 2.32 -3.26
CA GLU A 140 -5.79 1.20 -3.84
C GLU A 140 -7.29 1.50 -3.94
N ALA A 141 -7.91 1.98 -2.85
CA ALA A 141 -9.32 2.33 -2.83
C ALA A 141 -9.67 3.44 -3.83
N GLN A 142 -8.82 4.45 -3.97
CA GLN A 142 -8.97 5.50 -4.98
C GLN A 142 -8.91 4.94 -6.40
N GLY A 143 -7.97 4.04 -6.68
CA GLY A 143 -7.87 3.37 -7.99
C GLY A 143 -9.14 2.58 -8.34
N VAL A 144 -9.66 1.80 -7.39
CA VAL A 144 -10.92 1.05 -7.56
C VAL A 144 -12.10 1.99 -7.81
N LEU A 145 -12.21 3.07 -7.03
CA LEU A 145 -13.31 4.03 -7.16
C LEU A 145 -13.28 4.75 -8.52
N LEU A 146 -12.11 5.18 -8.96
CA LEU A 146 -11.95 5.83 -10.26
C LEU A 146 -12.24 4.86 -11.41
N GLY A 147 -11.73 3.63 -11.36
CA GLY A 147 -11.97 2.62 -12.39
C GLY A 147 -13.44 2.21 -12.49
N THR A 148 -14.12 2.01 -11.35
CA THR A 148 -15.55 1.68 -11.33
C THR A 148 -16.42 2.85 -11.79
N GLY A 149 -16.07 4.09 -11.43
CA GLY A 149 -16.74 5.29 -11.92
C GLY A 149 -16.59 5.50 -13.43
N ALA A 150 -15.39 5.26 -13.96
CA ALA A 150 -15.10 5.28 -15.39
C ALA A 150 -15.96 4.26 -16.14
N LEU A 151 -16.00 3.00 -15.67
CA LEU A 151 -16.83 1.95 -16.25
C LEU A 151 -18.32 2.28 -16.19
N ALA A 152 -18.83 2.76 -15.06
CA ALA A 152 -20.24 3.15 -14.92
C ALA A 152 -20.60 4.29 -15.88
N THR A 153 -19.69 5.25 -16.07
CA THR A 153 -19.86 6.36 -17.02
C THR A 153 -19.85 5.86 -18.45
N ALA A 154 -18.94 4.95 -18.81
CA ALA A 154 -18.90 4.32 -20.13
C ALA A 154 -20.19 3.55 -20.44
N ILE A 155 -20.75 2.81 -19.47
CA ILE A 155 -22.03 2.10 -19.62
C ILE A 155 -23.19 3.10 -19.78
N LEU A 156 -23.24 4.16 -18.96
CA LEU A 156 -24.33 5.14 -18.97
C LEU A 156 -24.32 5.99 -20.25
N THR A 157 -23.15 6.40 -20.71
CA THR A 157 -22.97 7.23 -21.91
C THR A 157 -22.91 6.41 -23.19
N GLY A 158 -22.61 5.11 -23.09
CA GLY A 158 -22.34 4.23 -24.23
C GLY A 158 -21.02 4.54 -24.94
N ASN A 159 -20.12 5.32 -24.32
CA ASN A 159 -18.84 5.69 -24.91
C ASN A 159 -17.69 4.86 -24.29
N PRO A 160 -17.11 3.90 -25.02
CA PRO A 160 -16.04 3.06 -24.51
C PRO A 160 -14.70 3.80 -24.35
N ALA A 161 -14.54 5.01 -24.92
CA ALA A 161 -13.32 5.80 -24.77
C ALA A 161 -13.14 6.39 -23.35
N ILE A 162 -14.11 6.20 -22.46
CA ILE A 162 -14.12 6.69 -21.07
C ILE A 162 -13.94 5.51 -20.09
N ALA A 163 -13.78 4.28 -20.57
CA ALA A 163 -13.53 3.08 -19.78
C ALA A 163 -12.04 2.84 -19.56
#